data_AF-A0A024H147-F1
#
_entry.id   AF-A0A024H147-F1
#
_cell.length_a   1.000
_cell.length_b   1.000
_cell.length_c   1.000
_cell.angle_alpha   90.00
_cell.angle_beta   90.00
_cell.angle_gamma   90.00
#
_symmetry.space_group_name_H-M   'P 1'
#
loop_
_entity.id
_entity.type
_entity.pdbx_description
1 polymer ?
#
loop_
_entity_poly.entity_id
_entity_poly.type
_entity_poly.pdbx_seq_one_letter_code
_entity_poly.pdbx_strand_id
1 'polypeptide(L)' 'MQRIYEYLDGALTREDITEIKTHLDECPECTEQYDLECVIRNMVKRSCTEAAPENLKNAILDRIHSIRPVDA' A
#
# COMPACT_ATOMS: atom_id res chain seq x y z
N MET A 1 -9.25 -7.45 11.72
CA MET A 1 -9.52 -7.21 10.28
C MET A 1 -9.16 -5.79 9.83
N GLN A 2 -9.64 -4.69 10.42
CA GLN A 2 -9.35 -3.32 9.94
C GLN A 2 -7.84 -3.03 9.74
N ARG A 3 -7.00 -3.43 10.70
CA ARG A 3 -5.54 -3.19 10.64
C ARG A 3 -4.81 -3.89 9.47
N ILE A 4 -5.31 -5.02 8.96
CA ILE A 4 -4.71 -5.69 7.78
C ILE A 4 -4.95 -4.88 6.50
N TYR A 5 -6.13 -4.26 6.36
CA TYR A 5 -6.42 -3.41 5.21
C TYR A 5 -5.55 -2.14 5.23
N GLU A 6 -5.42 -1.49 6.38
CA GLU A 6 -4.55 -0.32 6.55
C GLU A 6 -3.08 -0.67 6.27
N TYR A 7 -2.64 -1.86 6.67
CA TYR A 7 -1.32 -2.39 6.35
C TYR A 7 -1.13 -2.60 4.83
N LEU A 8 -2.09 -3.23 4.17
CA LEU A 8 -2.07 -3.45 2.71
C LEU A 8 -2.15 -2.15 1.91
N ASP A 9 -2.80 -1.12 2.45
CA ASP A 9 -2.91 0.20 1.83
C ASP A 9 -1.71 1.11 2.15
N GLY A 10 -0.81 0.68 3.03
CA GLY A 10 0.34 1.48 3.46
C GLY A 10 -0.05 2.71 4.29
N ALA A 11 -1.22 2.68 4.93
CA ALA A 11 -1.80 3.79 5.69
C ALA A 11 -1.34 3.83 7.17
N LEU A 12 -0.35 3.02 7.53
CA LEU A 12 0.13 2.84 8.89
C LEU A 12 1.44 3.57 9.17
N THR A 13 1.65 3.88 10.45
CA THR A 13 2.94 4.39 10.93
C THR A 13 4.02 3.31 10.84
N ARG A 14 5.30 3.68 10.99
CA ARG A 14 6.41 2.71 10.93
C ARG A 14 6.33 1.72 12.09
N GLU A 15 5.89 2.21 13.24
CA GLU A 15 5.68 1.46 14.47
C GLU A 15 4.58 0.41 14.26
N ASP A 16 3.42 0.84 13.74
CA ASP A 16 2.29 -0.05 13.44
C ASP A 16 2.62 -1.12 12.39
N ILE A 17 3.40 -0.77 11.36
CA ILE A 17 3.88 -1.72 10.35
C ILE A 17 4.70 -2.83 11.02
N THR A 18 5.56 -2.48 11.97
CA THR A 18 6.40 -3.44 12.68
C THR A 18 5.56 -4.37 13.55
N GLU A 19 4.59 -3.81 14.29
CA GLU A 19 3.66 -4.57 15.14
C GLU A 19 2.87 -5.61 14.32
N ILE A 20 2.28 -5.19 13.19
CA ILE A 20 1.51 -6.10 12.34
C ILE A 20 2.40 -7.14 11.69
N LYS A 21 3.61 -6.78 11.27
CA LYS A 21 4.54 -7.74 10.68
C LYS A 21 4.90 -8.84 11.68
N THR A 22 5.25 -8.48 12.91
CA THR A 22 5.51 -9.47 13.98
C THR A 22 4.29 -10.36 14.22
N HIS A 23 3.09 -9.79 14.23
CA HIS A 23 1.87 -10.56 14.39
C HIS A 23 1.65 -11.58 13.25
N LEU A 24 1.87 -11.18 11.99
CA LEU A 24 1.75 -12.09 10.84
C LEU A 24 2.80 -13.22 10.90
N ASP A 25 4.01 -12.93 11.37
CA ASP A 25 5.06 -13.94 11.54
C ASP A 25 4.70 -14.99 12.61
N GLU A 26 3.89 -14.63 13.61
CA GLU A 26 3.53 -15.48 14.76
C GLU A 26 2.12 -16.09 14.69
N CYS A 27 1.24 -15.59 13.81
CA CYS A 27 -0.18 -15.94 13.75
C CYS A 27 -0.59 -16.52 12.38
N PRO A 28 -0.65 -17.85 12.22
CA PRO A 28 -1.02 -18.50 10.95
C PRO A 28 -2.40 -18.09 10.42
N GLU A 29 -3.41 -17.98 11.29
CA GLU A 29 -4.76 -17.57 10.89
C GLU A 29 -4.80 -16.18 10.26
N CYS A 30 -4.03 -15.23 10.81
CA CYS A 30 -3.98 -13.88 10.25
C CYS A 30 -3.15 -13.81 8.96
N THR A 31 -2.14 -14.67 8.83
CA THR A 31 -1.39 -14.81 7.58
C THR A 31 -2.24 -15.41 6.46
N GLU A 32 -3.06 -16.42 6.74
CA GLU A 32 -4.02 -16.94 5.76
C GLU A 32 -5.02 -15.87 5.30
N GLN A 33 -5.51 -15.03 6.21
CA GLN A 33 -6.38 -13.90 5.87
C GLN A 33 -5.65 -12.86 5.01
N TYR A 34 -4.42 -12.51 5.37
CA TYR A 34 -3.58 -11.58 4.60
C TYR A 34 -3.33 -12.08 3.17
N ASP A 35 -3.01 -13.36 3.02
CA ASP A 35 -2.77 -13.99 1.72
C ASP A 35 -4.03 -14.00 0.85
N LEU A 36 -5.19 -14.32 1.44
CA LEU A 36 -6.48 -14.25 0.76
C LEU A 36 -6.75 -12.82 0.23
N GLU A 37 -6.56 -11.80 1.07
CA GLU A 37 -6.74 -10.40 0.66
C GLU A 37 -5.78 -9.98 -0.45
N CYS A 38 -4.53 -10.46 -0.42
CA CYS A 38 -3.57 -10.24 -1.50
C CYS A 38 -4.05 -10.84 -2.83
N VAL A 39 -4.61 -12.05 -2.81
CA VAL A 39 -5.17 -12.72 -4.00
C VAL A 39 -6.36 -11.93 -4.55
N ILE A 40 -7.27 -11.49 -3.68
CA ILE A 40 -8.44 -10.69 -4.07
C ILE A 40 -7.98 -9.37 -4.72
N ARG A 41 -7.08 -8.63 -4.08
CA ARG A 41 -6.55 -7.35 -4.60
C ARG A 41 -5.86 -7.54 -5.95
N ASN A 42 -5.09 -8.62 -6.12
CA ASN A 42 -4.48 -8.96 -7.41
C ASN A 42 -5.54 -9.22 -8.49
N MET A 43 -6.59 -9.98 -8.14
CA MET A 43 -7.69 -10.29 -9.05
C MET A 43 -8.49 -9.05 -9.46
N VAL A 44 -8.72 -8.12 -8.54
CA VAL A 44 -9.36 -6.84 -8.87
C VAL A 44 -8.46 -6.02 -9.80
N LYS A 45 -7.18 -5.89 -9.46
CA LYS A 45 -6.21 -5.11 -10.24
C LYS A 45 -6.08 -5.60 -11.69
N ARG A 46 -6.02 -6.92 -11.93
CA ARG A 46 -5.96 -7.47 -13.30
C ARG A 46 -7.24 -7.26 -14.10
N SER A 47 -8.37 -7.09 -13.42
CA SER A 47 -9.68 -6.93 -14.05
C SER A 47 -10.01 -5.46 -14.36
N CYS A 48 -9.31 -4.53 -13.72
CA CYS A 48 -9.42 -3.10 -13.98
C CYS A 48 -8.61 -2.73 -15.24
N THR A 49 -9.28 -2.17 -16.25
CA THR A 49 -8.68 -1.71 -17.51
C THR A 49 -8.52 -0.19 -17.58
N GLU A 50 -8.89 0.52 -16.51
CA GLU A 50 -8.77 1.98 -16.43
C GLU A 50 -7.30 2.38 -16.27
N ALA A 51 -6.80 3.15 -17.23
CA ALA A 51 -5.47 3.72 -17.17
C ALA A 51 -5.54 5.14 -16.58
N ALA A 52 -4.58 5.46 -15.71
CA ALA A 52 -4.39 6.83 -15.27
C ALA A 52 -4.03 7.74 -16.48
N PRO A 53 -4.42 9.03 -16.47
CA PRO A 53 -4.06 9.96 -17.52
C PRO A 53 -2.53 10.04 -17.70
N GLU A 54 -2.05 10.06 -18.95
CA GLU A 54 -0.61 10.00 -19.26
C GLU A 54 0.22 11.08 -18.54
N ASN A 55 -0.35 12.29 -18.43
CA ASN A 55 0.32 13.43 -17.82
C ASN A 55 0.23 13.48 -16.29
N LEU A 56 -0.57 12.62 -15.66
CA LEU A 56 -0.78 12.65 -14.21
C LEU A 56 0.52 12.37 -13.45
N LYS A 57 1.33 11.42 -13.94
CA LYS A 57 2.61 11.07 -13.32
C LYS A 57 3.56 12.27 -13.28
N ASN A 58 3.69 12.98 -14.39
CA ASN A 58 4.56 14.15 -14.49
C ASN A 58 4.07 15.26 -13.54
N ALA A 59 2.76 15.54 -13.54
CA ALA A 59 2.18 16.54 -12.64
C ALA A 59 2.40 16.21 -11.15
N ILE A 60 2.33 14.94 -10.76
CA ILE A 60 2.63 14.50 -9.38
C ILE A 60 4.11 14.72 -9.05
N LEU A 61 5.02 14.32 -9.94
CA LEU A 61 6.47 14.47 -9.73
C LEU A 61 6.88 15.93 -9.60
N ASP A 62 6.38 16.80 -10.49
CA ASP A 62 6.62 18.25 -10.43
C ASP A 62 6.15 18.85 -9.10
N ARG A 63 5.00 18.38 -8.60
CA ARG A 63 4.47 18.82 -7.32
C ARG A 63 5.31 18.31 -6.13
N ILE A 64 5.82 17.09 -6.18
CA ILE A 64 6.73 16.58 -5.15
C ILE A 64 8.04 17.38 -5.11
N HIS A 65 8.62 17.68 -6.28
CA HIS A 65 9.86 18.46 -6.38
C HIS A 65 9.69 19.91 -5.92
N SER A 66 8.53 20.53 -6.15
CA SER A 66 8.27 21.89 -5.66
C SER A 66 8.07 21.97 -4.15
N ILE A 67 7.64 20.88 -3.49
CA ILE A 67 7.43 20.82 -2.04
C ILE A 67 8.71 20.46 -1.27
N ARG A 68 9.62 19.70 -1.90
CA ARG A 68 10.96 19.43 -1.35
C ARG A 68 11.96 20.41 -1.96
N PRO A 69 12.21 21.59 -1.37
CA PRO A 69 13.37 22.36 -1.78
C PRO A 69 14.58 21.43 -1.65
N VAL A 70 15.32 21.25 -2.73
CA VAL A 70 16.61 20.57 -2.71
C VAL A 70 17.42 21.25 -1.61
N ASP A 71 17.65 20.52 -0.53
CA ASP A 71 18.57 20.94 0.53
C ASP A 71 19.92 21.24 -0.14
N ALA A 72 20.30 22.53 -0.10
CA ALA A 72 21.61 23.04 -0.48
C ALA A 72 22.56 23.00 0.72
#